data_AF-A0AA48GWB7-F1
#
_entry.id   AF-A0AA48GWB7-F1
#
_cell.length_a   1.000
_cell.length_b   1.000
_cell.length_c   1.000
_cell.angle_alpha   90.00
_cell.angle_beta   90.00
_cell.angle_gamma   90.00
#
_symmetry.space_group_name_H-M   'P 1'
#
loop_
_entity.id
_entity.type
_entity.pdbx_description
1 polymer ?
#
loop_
_entity_poly.entity_id
_entity_poly.type
_entity_poly.pdbx_seq_one_letter_code
_entity_poly.pdbx_strand_id
1 'polypeptide(L)'
;MILMMYLILMTTSTMALYLSTTPIMLGINILVMALLLSVTLATSMSPWYAFLVFLIYVGGMLVMFAYFLALAPNQQMPTKSNMAYVLMTLLILTAMAVITDIEIFIPQELCQDITYLYSTSTAPILIMLALILLLTMVIVVKLTNRLGGPLRPFN
;
A
#
# COMPACT_ATOMS: atom_id res chain seq x y z
N MET A 1 6.45 -22.61 0.20
CA MET A 1 5.17 -22.70 0.93
C MET A 1 4.69 -21.35 1.47
N ILE A 2 5.36 -20.76 2.46
CA ILE A 2 4.91 -19.53 3.15
C ILE A 2 4.81 -18.30 2.22
N LEU A 3 5.83 -18.05 1.40
CA LEU A 3 5.85 -16.91 0.46
C LEU A 3 4.68 -16.96 -0.55
N MET A 4 4.37 -18.14 -1.06
CA MET A 4 3.31 -18.30 -2.06
C MET A 4 1.92 -18.21 -1.41
N MET A 5 1.74 -18.70 -0.18
CA MET A 5 0.52 -18.45 0.61
C MET A 5 0.30 -16.94 0.80
N TYR A 6 1.38 -16.22 1.08
CA TYR A 6 1.36 -14.78 1.24
C TYR A 6 1.12 -14.00 -0.07
N LEU A 7 1.66 -14.44 -1.20
CA LEU A 7 1.37 -13.86 -2.53
C LEU A 7 -0.10 -14.04 -2.94
N ILE A 8 -0.72 -15.17 -2.59
CA ILE A 8 -2.14 -15.41 -2.83
C ILE A 8 -3.02 -14.54 -1.91
N LEU A 9 -2.55 -14.29 -0.69
CA LEU A 9 -3.23 -13.38 0.24
C LEU A 9 -3.18 -11.92 -0.24
N MET A 10 -2.14 -11.54 -0.99
CA MET A 10 -2.08 -10.27 -1.70
C MET A 10 -3.05 -10.20 -2.87
N THR A 11 -3.11 -11.22 -3.74
CA THR A 11 -4.01 -11.16 -4.90
C THR A 11 -5.48 -11.12 -4.47
N THR A 12 -5.86 -11.86 -3.43
CA THR A 12 -7.23 -11.89 -2.93
C THR A 12 -7.65 -10.57 -2.27
N SER A 13 -6.75 -9.92 -1.53
CA SER A 13 -7.04 -8.63 -0.92
C SER A 13 -7.10 -7.49 -1.95
N THR A 14 -6.35 -7.55 -3.07
CA THR A 14 -6.49 -6.53 -4.14
C THR A 14 -7.87 -6.56 -4.79
N MET A 15 -8.47 -7.75 -4.93
CA MET A 15 -9.82 -7.89 -5.45
C MET A 15 -10.88 -7.34 -4.47
N ALA A 16 -10.61 -7.36 -3.16
CA ALA A 16 -11.49 -6.76 -2.16
C ALA A 16 -11.50 -5.21 -2.20
N LEU A 17 -10.45 -4.57 -2.73
CA LEU A 17 -10.37 -3.10 -2.84
C LEU A 17 -11.35 -2.53 -3.86
N TYR A 18 -11.58 -3.23 -4.97
CA TYR A 18 -12.49 -2.77 -6.02
C TYR A 18 -13.96 -2.68 -5.54
N LEU A 19 -14.27 -3.30 -4.40
CA LEU A 19 -15.63 -3.41 -3.88
C LEU A 19 -15.90 -2.65 -2.59
N SER A 20 -14.91 -1.91 -2.06
CA SER A 20 -15.19 -1.04 -0.92
C SER A 20 -16.02 0.17 -1.37
N THR A 21 -17.22 0.30 -0.80
CA THR A 21 -18.18 1.35 -1.15
C THR A 21 -17.91 2.68 -0.46
N THR A 22 -17.26 2.65 0.71
CA THR A 22 -16.91 3.85 1.47
C THR A 22 -15.39 4.02 1.55
N PRO A 23 -14.90 5.26 1.57
CA PRO A 23 -13.46 5.55 1.64
C PRO A 23 -12.81 5.04 2.94
N ILE A 24 -13.55 4.97 4.06
CA ILE A 24 -13.04 4.36 5.29
C ILE A 24 -12.88 2.84 5.11
N MET A 25 -13.84 2.15 4.52
CA MET A 25 -13.72 0.71 4.22
C MET A 25 -12.56 0.45 3.25
N LEU A 26 -12.35 1.35 2.29
CA LEU A 26 -11.19 1.30 1.41
C LEU A 26 -9.89 1.43 2.22
N GLY A 27 -9.80 2.38 3.14
CA GLY A 27 -8.63 2.56 4.01
C GLY A 27 -8.32 1.33 4.87
N ILE A 28 -9.35 0.69 5.44
CA ILE A 28 -9.19 -0.54 6.22
C ILE A 28 -8.64 -1.68 5.34
N ASN A 29 -9.16 -1.84 4.12
CA ASN A 29 -8.66 -2.85 3.19
C ASN A 29 -7.20 -2.58 2.79
N ILE A 30 -6.82 -1.32 2.53
CA ILE A 30 -5.43 -0.96 2.21
C ILE A 30 -4.49 -1.28 3.39
N LEU A 31 -4.94 -1.08 4.63
CA LEU A 31 -4.12 -1.42 5.81
C LEU A 31 -3.87 -2.91 5.92
N VAL A 32 -4.92 -3.73 5.74
CA VAL A 32 -4.78 -5.19 5.71
C VAL A 32 -3.82 -5.60 4.59
N MET A 33 -3.93 -5.01 3.41
CA MET A 33 -3.01 -5.28 2.30
C MET A 33 -1.56 -4.94 2.62
N ALA A 34 -1.31 -3.77 3.22
CA ALA A 34 0.04 -3.33 3.57
C ALA A 34 0.70 -4.25 4.61
N LEU A 35 -0.07 -4.69 5.61
CA LEU A 35 0.40 -5.67 6.59
C LEU A 35 0.79 -6.98 5.90
N LEU A 36 -0.07 -7.50 5.03
CA LEU A 36 0.21 -8.72 4.29
C LEU A 36 1.46 -8.57 3.43
N LEU A 37 1.63 -7.43 2.75
CA LEU A 37 2.80 -7.14 1.91
C LEU A 37 4.10 -7.11 2.74
N SER A 38 4.08 -6.49 3.92
CA SER A 38 5.25 -6.46 4.80
C SER A 38 5.68 -7.87 5.24
N VAL A 39 4.72 -8.76 5.52
CA VAL A 39 5.02 -10.14 5.93
C VAL A 39 5.55 -10.96 4.75
N THR A 40 5.05 -10.75 3.53
CA THR A 40 5.58 -11.43 2.33
C THR A 40 7.05 -11.06 2.11
N LEU A 41 7.40 -9.78 2.26
CA LEU A 41 8.74 -9.26 2.04
C LEU A 41 9.73 -9.67 3.14
N ALA A 42 9.27 -9.73 4.39
CA ALA A 42 10.09 -10.17 5.52
C ALA A 42 10.56 -11.62 5.35
N THR A 43 9.72 -12.46 4.73
CA THR A 43 10.02 -13.88 4.51
C THR A 43 10.81 -14.17 3.24
N SER A 44 10.82 -13.25 2.25
CA SER A 44 11.47 -13.49 0.95
C SER A 44 12.77 -12.74 0.73
N MET A 45 12.90 -11.53 1.28
CA MET A 45 14.01 -10.63 0.98
C MET A 45 14.78 -10.29 2.25
N SER A 46 14.41 -9.20 2.93
CA SER A 46 14.96 -8.83 4.22
C SER A 46 13.89 -8.16 5.08
N PRO A 47 13.96 -8.34 6.41
CA PRO A 47 13.01 -7.68 7.33
C PRO A 47 13.14 -6.16 7.30
N TRP A 48 14.31 -5.61 6.93
CA TRP A 48 14.51 -4.16 6.84
C TRP A 48 13.69 -3.53 5.71
N TYR A 49 13.65 -4.20 4.55
CA TYR A 49 12.79 -3.75 3.44
C TYR A 49 11.30 -3.87 3.79
N ALA A 50 10.90 -4.96 4.45
CA ALA A 50 9.54 -5.13 4.94
C ALA A 50 9.10 -4.01 5.91
N PHE A 51 10.00 -3.60 6.81
CA PHE A 51 9.74 -2.51 7.75
C PHE A 51 9.55 -1.16 7.05
N LEU A 52 10.39 -0.84 6.05
CA LEU A 52 10.25 0.39 5.27
C LEU A 52 8.91 0.46 4.54
N VAL A 53 8.52 -0.64 3.88
CA VAL A 53 7.23 -0.73 3.19
C VAL A 53 6.09 -0.54 4.18
N PHE A 54 6.12 -1.19 5.34
CA PHE A 54 5.09 -1.02 6.37
C PHE A 54 4.93 0.44 6.81
N LEU A 55 6.03 1.14 7.10
CA LEU A 55 5.98 2.53 7.55
C LEU A 55 5.44 3.48 6.49
N ILE A 56 5.85 3.32 5.22
CA ILE A 56 5.40 4.21 4.14
C ILE A 56 3.89 4.08 3.94
N TYR A 57 3.36 2.86 3.96
CA TYR A 57 1.91 2.64 3.80
C TYR A 57 1.12 3.15 4.99
N VAL A 58 1.53 2.87 6.23
CA VAL A 58 0.82 3.36 7.43
C VAL A 58 0.88 4.89 7.50
N GLY A 59 2.04 5.49 7.24
CA GLY A 59 2.20 6.95 7.21
C GLY A 59 1.30 7.62 6.16
N GLY A 60 1.28 7.08 4.93
CA GLY A 60 0.42 7.59 3.85
C GLY A 60 -1.08 7.47 4.15
N MET A 61 -1.50 6.35 4.75
CA MET A 61 -2.90 6.13 5.12
C MET A 61 -3.38 7.12 6.21
N LEU A 62 -2.54 7.46 7.19
CA LEU A 62 -2.90 8.42 8.24
C LEU A 62 -3.15 9.82 7.66
N VAL A 63 -2.33 10.27 6.71
CA VAL A 63 -2.53 11.56 6.03
C VAL A 63 -3.83 11.56 5.22
N MET A 64 -4.10 10.48 4.47
CA MET A 64 -5.35 10.33 3.72
C MET A 64 -6.58 10.27 4.63
N PHE A 65 -6.49 9.63 5.79
CA PHE A 65 -7.56 9.57 6.77
C PHE A 65 -7.88 10.94 7.36
N ALA A 66 -6.85 11.71 7.74
CA ALA A 66 -7.02 13.08 8.22
C ALA A 66 -7.70 13.97 7.17
N TYR A 67 -7.31 13.83 5.90
CA TYR A 67 -7.92 14.56 4.80
C TYR A 67 -9.40 14.19 4.60
N PHE A 68 -9.74 12.91 4.67
CA PHE A 68 -11.12 12.44 4.53
C PHE A 68 -12.03 12.98 5.64
N LEU A 69 -11.58 12.93 6.90
CA LEU A 69 -12.31 13.48 8.04
C LEU A 69 -12.61 14.97 7.88
N ALA A 70 -11.72 15.73 7.23
CA ALA A 70 -11.89 17.16 7.01
C ALA A 70 -12.91 17.50 5.91
N LEU A 71 -13.05 16.65 4.89
CA LEU A 71 -13.89 16.95 3.72
C LEU A 71 -15.37 16.53 3.86
N ALA A 72 -15.63 15.39 4.49
CA ALA A 72 -16.99 14.85 4.61
C ALA A 72 -17.24 14.44 6.06
N PRO A 73 -17.50 15.42 6.96
CA PRO A 73 -17.78 15.11 8.34
C PRO A 73 -19.04 14.22 8.40
N ASN A 74 -18.96 13.13 9.15
CA ASN A 74 -20.11 12.34 9.59
C ASN A 74 -20.87 11.58 8.48
N GLN A 75 -20.18 11.05 7.46
CA GLN A 75 -20.82 10.15 6.51
C GLN A 75 -21.25 8.84 7.20
N GLN A 76 -22.56 8.59 7.25
CA GLN A 76 -23.08 7.31 7.71
C GLN A 76 -22.52 6.19 6.83
N MET A 77 -22.10 5.09 7.45
CA MET A 77 -21.50 3.97 6.76
C MET A 77 -22.60 2.99 6.33
N PRO A 78 -23.04 2.96 5.05
CA PRO A 78 -23.90 1.90 4.57
C PRO A 78 -23.10 0.60 4.58
N THR A 79 -23.34 -0.25 5.58
CA THR A 79 -22.78 -1.60 5.64
C THR A 79 -23.51 -2.48 4.63
N LYS A 80 -23.25 -2.28 3.33
CA LYS A 80 -23.48 -3.37 2.38
C LYS A 80 -22.44 -4.44 2.69
N SER A 81 -22.90 -5.66 2.94
CA SER A 81 -22.07 -6.74 3.41
C SER A 81 -21.09 -7.19 2.33
N ASN A 82 -19.85 -6.69 2.39
CA ASN A 82 -18.72 -7.24 1.66
C ASN A 82 -18.31 -8.66 2.16
N MET A 83 -19.15 -9.30 2.98
CA MET A 83 -18.95 -10.63 3.55
C MET A 83 -18.75 -11.70 2.48
N ALA A 84 -19.47 -11.61 1.36
CA ALA A 84 -19.34 -12.56 0.24
C ALA A 84 -17.93 -12.51 -0.37
N TYR A 85 -17.32 -11.34 -0.45
CA TYR A 85 -15.98 -11.17 -1.00
C TYR A 85 -14.92 -11.66 -0.03
N VAL A 86 -15.08 -11.40 1.27
CA VAL A 86 -14.23 -12.00 2.31
C VAL A 86 -14.31 -13.54 2.24
N LEU A 87 -15.49 -14.12 2.03
CA LEU A 87 -15.66 -15.56 1.87
C LEU A 87 -14.99 -16.10 0.59
N MET A 88 -15.08 -15.38 -0.52
CA MET A 88 -14.39 -15.75 -1.75
C MET A 88 -12.86 -15.68 -1.61
N THR A 89 -12.35 -14.69 -0.87
CA THR A 89 -10.91 -14.63 -0.56
C THR A 89 -10.46 -15.84 0.26
N LEU A 90 -11.26 -16.27 1.24
CA LEU A 90 -10.97 -17.41 2.09
C LEU A 90 -11.04 -18.75 1.34
N LEU A 91 -11.99 -18.92 0.42
CA LEU A 91 -12.13 -20.13 -0.38
C LEU A 91 -10.95 -20.33 -1.36
N ILE A 92 -10.48 -19.24 -1.97
CA ILE A 92 -9.32 -19.30 -2.88
C ILE A 92 -8.04 -19.61 -2.08
N LEU A 93 -7.92 -19.08 -0.86
CA LEU A 93 -6.79 -19.37 0.03
C LEU A 93 -6.72 -20.85 0.41
N THR A 94 -7.85 -21.45 0.79
CA THR A 94 -7.87 -22.86 1.20
C THR A 94 -7.65 -23.81 0.03
N ALA A 95 -8.23 -23.53 -1.14
CA ALA A 95 -8.06 -24.35 -2.33
C ALA A 95 -6.58 -24.44 -2.76
N MET A 96 -5.85 -23.33 -2.71
CA MET A 96 -4.46 -23.29 -3.17
C MET A 96 -3.46 -23.73 -2.10
N ALA A 97 -3.76 -23.57 -0.82
CA ALA A 97 -2.96 -24.15 0.27
C ALA A 97 -2.83 -25.68 0.13
N VAL A 98 -3.87 -26.34 -0.39
CA VAL A 98 -3.88 -27.79 -0.62
C VAL A 98 -3.05 -28.20 -1.86
N ILE A 99 -2.90 -27.32 -2.84
CA ILE A 99 -2.27 -27.64 -4.13
C ILE A 99 -0.73 -27.53 -4.06
N THR A 100 -0.18 -26.95 -3.00
CA THR A 100 1.13 -26.30 -3.08
C THR A 100 2.21 -26.92 -2.21
N ASP A 101 2.30 -28.24 -2.29
CA ASP A 101 3.48 -29.03 -1.90
C ASP A 101 4.72 -28.75 -2.78
N ILE A 102 4.80 -27.57 -3.40
CA ILE A 102 5.90 -27.18 -4.26
C ILE A 102 6.97 -26.53 -3.37
N GLU A 103 8.10 -27.22 -3.26
CA GLU A 103 9.31 -26.69 -2.63
C GLU A 103 9.71 -25.39 -3.33
N ILE A 104 9.66 -24.30 -2.58
CA ILE A 104 10.14 -23.01 -3.06
C ILE A 104 11.64 -23.02 -2.82
N PHE A 105 12.42 -23.12 -3.89
CA PHE A 105 13.83 -22.76 -3.86
C PHE A 105 13.90 -21.28 -3.51
N ILE A 106 14.19 -20.98 -2.24
CA ILE A 106 14.55 -19.63 -1.82
C ILE A 106 16.04 -19.52 -2.17
N PRO A 107 16.42 -18.77 -3.22
CA PRO A 107 17.83 -18.48 -3.43
C PRO A 107 18.30 -17.69 -2.22
N GLN A 108 19.11 -18.35 -1.40
CA GLN A 108 19.61 -17.82 -0.14
C GLN A 108 20.77 -16.87 -0.40
N GLU A 109 20.55 -15.83 -1.22
CA GLU A 109 21.49 -14.73 -1.44
C GLU A 109 20.71 -13.53 -1.99
N LEU A 110 19.82 -12.94 -1.18
CA LEU A 110 19.32 -11.58 -1.44
C LEU A 110 19.49 -10.67 -0.24
N CYS A 111 20.63 -10.80 0.44
CA CYS A 111 21.16 -9.71 1.24
C CYS A 111 21.90 -8.75 0.31
N GLN A 112 21.16 -8.05 -0.55
CA GLN A 112 21.71 -6.86 -1.20
C GLN A 112 21.79 -5.76 -0.17
N ASP A 113 23.02 -5.46 0.25
CA ASP A 113 23.29 -4.33 1.12
C ASP A 113 22.79 -3.03 0.47
N ILE A 114 22.29 -2.13 1.31
CA ILE A 114 21.87 -0.77 0.96
C ILE A 114 22.99 -0.01 0.21
N THR A 115 24.23 -0.42 0.45
CA THR A 115 25.44 0.08 -0.22
C THR A 115 25.41 -0.14 -1.73
N TYR A 116 24.67 -1.13 -2.23
CA TYR A 116 24.48 -1.35 -3.67
C TYR A 116 23.78 -0.16 -4.34
N LEU A 117 22.90 0.56 -3.62
CA LEU A 117 22.20 1.72 -4.16
C LEU A 117 23.15 2.90 -4.46
N TYR A 118 24.25 2.99 -3.70
CA TYR A 118 25.29 4.01 -3.87
C TYR A 118 26.40 3.59 -4.83
N SER A 119 26.29 2.41 -5.45
CA SER A 119 27.26 1.96 -6.44
C SER A 119 27.24 2.86 -7.69
N THR A 120 28.38 2.93 -8.37
CA THR A 120 28.53 3.78 -9.57
C THR A 120 27.57 3.42 -10.69
N SER A 121 27.15 2.15 -10.78
CA SER A 121 26.19 1.68 -11.77
C SER A 121 24.75 2.08 -11.46
N THR A 122 24.36 2.15 -10.19
CA THR A 122 22.99 2.51 -9.76
C THR A 122 22.82 3.97 -9.39
N ALA A 123 23.92 4.74 -9.25
CA ALA A 123 23.88 6.16 -8.92
C ALA A 123 22.93 7.00 -9.82
N PRO A 124 22.79 6.76 -11.14
CA PRO A 124 21.81 7.47 -11.95
C PRO A 124 20.36 7.29 -11.47
N ILE A 125 20.01 6.10 -10.96
CA ILE A 125 18.66 5.81 -10.43
C ILE A 125 18.39 6.65 -9.19
N LEU A 126 19.39 6.80 -8.31
CA LEU A 126 19.29 7.63 -7.10
C LEU A 126 19.04 9.11 -7.47
N ILE A 127 19.79 9.63 -8.44
CA ILE A 127 19.61 11.01 -8.92
C ILE A 127 18.20 11.20 -9.48
N MET A 128 17.69 10.24 -10.26
CA MET A 128 16.33 10.30 -10.81
C MET A 128 15.25 10.32 -9.73
N LEU A 129 15.37 9.50 -8.68
CA LEU A 129 14.42 9.48 -7.55
C LEU A 129 14.41 10.82 -6.79
N ALA A 130 15.59 11.41 -6.56
CA ALA A 130 15.70 12.72 -5.90
C ALA A 130 15.02 13.82 -6.71
N LEU A 131 15.20 13.83 -8.04
CA LEU A 131 14.54 14.79 -8.94
C LEU A 131 13.01 14.63 -8.94
N ILE A 132 12.50 13.39 -8.87
CA ILE A 132 11.05 13.14 -8.78
C ILE A 132 10.48 13.74 -7.49
N LEU A 133 11.11 13.51 -6.34
CA LEU A 133 10.66 14.06 -5.05
C LEU A 133 10.75 15.60 -5.01
N LEU A 134 11.77 16.18 -5.63
CA LEU A 134 11.89 17.63 -5.75
C LEU A 134 10.76 18.22 -6.61
N LEU A 135 10.48 17.59 -7.75
CA LEU A 135 9.42 18.02 -8.66
C LEU A 135 8.03 17.88 -8.01
N THR A 136 7.77 16.79 -7.29
CA THR A 136 6.48 16.62 -6.59
C THR A 136 6.25 17.70 -5.55
N MET A 137 7.27 18.10 -4.78
CA MET A 137 7.16 19.22 -3.84
C MET A 137 6.86 20.56 -4.54
N VAL A 138 7.53 20.87 -5.66
CA VAL A 138 7.24 22.09 -6.43
C VAL A 138 5.80 22.09 -6.96
N ILE A 139 5.33 20.96 -7.48
CA ILE A 139 3.95 20.81 -7.96
C ILE A 139 2.96 21.01 -6.81
N VAL A 140 3.19 20.39 -5.65
CA VAL A 140 2.32 20.54 -4.48
C VAL A 140 2.21 22.00 -4.06
N VAL A 141 3.32 22.74 -3.95
CA VAL A 141 3.30 24.18 -3.59
C VAL A 141 2.51 25.01 -4.61
N LYS A 142 2.64 24.70 -5.91
CA LYS A 142 1.86 25.37 -6.96
C LYS A 142 0.37 25.03 -6.90
N LEU A 143 0.01 23.79 -6.56
CA LEU A 143 -1.38 23.35 -6.40
C LEU A 143 -2.05 23.94 -5.15
N THR A 144 -1.30 24.10 -4.05
CA THR A 144 -1.84 24.69 -2.81
C THR A 144 -2.00 26.20 -2.89
N ASN A 145 -1.26 26.89 -3.76
CA ASN A 145 -1.41 28.33 -3.99
C ASN A 145 -2.64 28.65 -4.86
N ARG A 146 -3.84 28.40 -4.32
CA ARG A 146 -5.10 28.91 -4.86
C ARG A 146 -5.23 30.38 -4.49
N LEU A 147 -5.19 31.27 -5.48
CA LEU A 147 -5.39 32.73 -5.33
C LEU A 147 -6.86 33.15 -5.11
N GLY A 148 -7.77 32.20 -4.89
CA GLY A 148 -9.18 32.48 -4.68
C GLY A 148 -9.52 32.58 -3.20
N GLY A 149 -9.66 33.81 -2.69
CA GLY A 149 -10.41 34.05 -1.46
C GLY A 149 -11.86 33.54 -1.57
N PRO A 150 -12.63 33.52 -0.47
CA PRO A 150 -13.97 32.96 -0.45
C PRO A 150 -14.83 33.54 -1.60
N LEU A 151 -15.48 32.66 -2.37
CA LEU A 151 -16.43 32.96 -3.46
C LEU A 151 -17.72 33.65 -2.99
N ARG A 152 -17.75 34.12 -1.75
CA ARG A 152 -18.85 34.92 -1.21
C ARG A 152 -18.30 36.31 -0.93
N PRO A 153 -18.70 37.35 -1.68
CA PRO A 153 -18.54 38.69 -1.16
C PRO A 153 -19.28 38.74 0.17
N PHE A 154 -18.60 39.22 1.22
CA PHE A 154 -19.29 39.65 2.43
C PHE A 154 -20.08 40.90 2.06
N ASN A 155 -21.38 40.72 1.77
CA ASN A 155 -22.46 41.71 1.88
C ASN A 155 -23.80 40.94 1.91
#